data_AF-A0A8T4SQX8-F1
#
_entry.id   AF-A0A8T4SQX8-F1
#
_cell.length_a   1.000
_cell.length_b   1.000
_cell.length_c   1.000
_cell.angle_alpha   90.00
_cell.angle_beta   90.00
_cell.angle_gamma   90.00
#
_symmetry.space_group_name_H-M   'P 1'
#
loop_
_entity.id
_entity.type
_entity.pdbx_description
1 polymer ?
#
loop_
_entity_poly.entity_id
_entity_poly.type
_entity_poly.pdbx_seq_one_letter_code
_entity_poly.pdbx_strand_id
1 'polypeptide(L)' 'MSDRKHMNKIRKKRIKSIEEQITKHKDKIKKEKGRKDTTKDYWQKEIDEKFEKQIEKDKDYLEDEHGNKKNS' A
#
# COMPACT_ATOMS: atom_id res chain seq x y z
N MET A 1 25.26 -3.95 -5.61
CA MET A 1 24.02 -4.39 -6.30
C MET A 1 23.15 -5.35 -5.48
N SER A 2 23.70 -6.07 -4.48
CA SER A 2 22.96 -7.05 -3.66
C SER A 2 21.84 -6.39 -2.82
N ASP A 3 22.11 -5.23 -2.25
CA ASP A 3 21.16 -4.53 -1.37
C ASP A 3 19.91 -4.04 -2.11
N ARG A 4 20.03 -3.61 -3.37
CA ARG A 4 18.88 -3.11 -4.13
C ARG A 4 17.87 -4.21 -4.48
N LYS A 5 18.32 -5.37 -4.96
CA LYS A 5 17.43 -6.52 -5.22
C LYS A 5 16.71 -6.96 -3.96
N HIS A 6 17.40 -6.93 -2.82
CA HIS A 6 16.81 -7.22 -1.52
C HIS A 6 15.73 -6.19 -1.14
N MET A 7 16.01 -4.90 -1.29
CA MET A 7 15.05 -3.82 -1.03
C MET A 7 13.82 -3.89 -1.94
N ASN A 8 13.96 -4.24 -3.21
CA ASN A 8 12.82 -4.40 -4.12
C ASN A 8 11.92 -5.55 -3.67
N LYS A 9 12.51 -6.66 -3.23
CA LYS A 9 11.76 -7.81 -2.68
C LYS A 9 11.03 -7.42 -1.40
N ILE A 10 11.65 -6.64 -0.52
CA ILE A 10 11.00 -6.12 0.70
C ILE A 10 9.82 -5.23 0.34
N ARG A 11 10.01 -4.26 -0.56
CA ARG A 11 8.94 -3.32 -0.95
C ARG A 11 7.78 -4.02 -1.64
N LYS A 12 8.04 -4.97 -2.53
CA LYS A 12 6.98 -5.82 -3.14
C LYS A 12 6.20 -6.60 -2.09
N LYS A 13 6.87 -7.19 -1.10
CA LYS A 13 6.20 -7.86 0.02
C LYS A 13 5.37 -6.89 0.85
N ARG A 14 5.88 -5.68 1.09
CA ARG A 14 5.18 -4.62 1.83
C ARG A 14 3.91 -4.19 1.10
N ILE A 15 3.97 -3.90 -0.20
CA ILE A 15 2.81 -3.56 -1.03
C ILE A 15 1.74 -4.64 -0.89
N LYS A 16 2.10 -5.91 -1.11
CA LYS A 16 1.15 -7.03 -1.00
C LYS A 16 0.52 -7.13 0.39
N SER A 17 1.33 -6.98 1.44
CA SER A 17 0.81 -7.02 2.81
C SER A 17 -0.15 -5.87 3.11
N ILE A 18 0.10 -4.67 2.55
CA ILE A 18 -0.78 -3.51 2.70
C ILE A 18 -2.08 -3.74 1.92
N GLU A 19 -2.03 -4.26 0.69
CA GLU A 19 -3.22 -4.61 -0.10
C GLU A 19 -4.12 -5.62 0.63
N GLU A 20 -3.54 -6.61 1.30
CA GLU A 20 -4.28 -7.56 2.15
C GLU A 20 -4.93 -6.87 3.35
N GLN A 21 -4.27 -5.89 3.98
CA GLN A 21 -4.84 -5.11 5.08
C GLN A 21 -5.99 -4.22 4.61
N ILE A 22 -5.83 -3.52 3.47
CA ILE A 22 -6.90 -2.74 2.83
C ILE A 22 -8.12 -3.62 2.58
N THR A 23 -7.91 -4.83 2.05
CA THR A 23 -9.00 -5.78 1.78
C THR A 23 -9.73 -6.17 3.07
N LYS A 24 -8.99 -6.48 4.16
CA LYS A 24 -9.59 -6.78 5.47
C LYS A 24 -10.40 -5.60 6.02
N HIS A 25 -9.91 -4.38 5.86
CA HIS A 25 -10.62 -3.18 6.31
C HIS A 25 -11.89 -2.92 5.47
N LYS A 26 -11.83 -3.08 4.14
CA LYS A 26 -13.00 -3.01 3.25
C LYS A 26 -14.05 -4.07 3.60
N ASP A 27 -13.62 -5.29 3.93
CA ASP A 27 -14.53 -6.35 4.39
C ASP A 27 -15.20 -6.02 5.72
N LYS A 28 -14.48 -5.40 6.66
CA LYS A 28 -15.08 -4.90 7.92
C LYS A 28 -16.14 -3.84 7.65
N ILE A 29 -15.83 -2.85 6.81
CA ILE A 29 -16.76 -1.80 6.38
C ILE A 29 -18.03 -2.41 5.75
N LYS A 30 -17.88 -3.45 4.93
CA LYS A 30 -18.98 -4.13 4.23
C LYS A 30 -19.82 -5.02 5.15
N LYS A 31 -19.20 -5.70 6.13
CA LYS A 31 -19.88 -6.62 7.07
C LYS A 31 -20.59 -5.89 8.21
N GLU A 32 -20.12 -4.70 8.61
CA GLU A 32 -20.82 -3.85 9.59
C GLU A 32 -22.14 -3.31 9.01
N LYS A 33 -23.19 -4.14 9.07
CA LYS A 33 -24.59 -3.76 8.91
C LYS A 33 -25.10 -3.17 10.23
N GLY A 34 -24.74 -1.91 10.46
CA GLY A 34 -25.33 -1.09 11.51
C GLY A 34 -24.33 -0.57 12.53
N ARG A 35 -24.43 0.75 12.74
CA ARG A 35 -23.95 1.50 13.92
C ARG A 35 -22.49 1.94 13.93
N LYS A 36 -22.23 2.99 13.12
CA LYS A 36 -21.49 4.24 13.38
C LYS A 36 -20.68 4.60 12.13
N ASP A 37 -21.19 5.53 11.33
CA ASP A 37 -20.49 6.06 10.13
C ASP A 37 -19.05 6.47 10.44
N THR A 38 -18.78 6.94 11.66
CA THR A 38 -17.45 7.30 12.14
C THR A 38 -16.42 6.18 12.10
N THR A 39 -16.81 4.92 12.28
CA THR A 39 -15.86 3.79 12.24
C THR A 39 -15.49 3.46 10.79
N LYS A 40 -16.45 3.56 9.86
CA LYS A 40 -16.22 3.38 8.43
C LYS A 40 -15.33 4.48 7.87
N ASP A 41 -15.64 5.73 8.21
CA ASP A 41 -14.82 6.89 7.86
C ASP A 41 -13.41 6.81 8.44
N TYR A 42 -13.26 6.35 9.69
CA TYR A 42 -11.95 6.15 10.31
C TYR A 42 -11.11 5.13 9.51
N TRP A 43 -11.68 3.98 9.16
CA TRP A 43 -10.96 2.97 8.37
C TRP A 43 -10.70 3.42 6.93
N GLN A 44 -11.64 4.13 6.31
CA GLN A 44 -11.46 4.69 4.98
C GLN A 44 -10.33 5.73 4.97
N LYS A 45 -10.31 6.64 5.95
CA LYS A 45 -9.25 7.64 6.10
C LYS A 45 -7.88 7.01 6.34
N GLU A 46 -7.79 5.98 7.17
CA GLU A 46 -6.52 5.25 7.37
C GLU A 46 -6.04 4.57 6.08
N ILE A 47 -6.96 4.05 5.25
CA ILE A 47 -6.63 3.51 3.93
C ILE A 47 -6.05 4.59 3.02
N ASP A 48 -6.78 5.69 2.86
CA ASP A 48 -6.45 6.75 1.91
C ASP A 48 -5.15 7.48 2.33
N GLU A 49 -4.96 7.76 3.62
CA GLU A 49 -3.84 8.59 4.08
C GLU A 49 -2.56 7.80 4.35
N LYS A 50 -2.65 6.56 4.86
CA LYS A 50 -1.45 5.79 5.24
C LYS A 50 -1.12 4.69 4.24
N PHE A 51 -2.11 3.90 3.85
CA PHE A 51 -1.85 2.71 3.03
C PHE A 51 -1.60 3.08 1.56
N GLU A 52 -2.41 3.96 0.98
CA GLU A 52 -2.22 4.40 -0.41
C GLU A 52 -0.89 5.16 -0.59
N LYS A 53 -0.58 6.12 0.29
CA LYS A 53 0.70 6.85 0.24
C LYS A 53 1.93 5.94 0.38
N GLN A 54 1.83 4.90 1.21
CA GLN A 54 2.93 3.95 1.39
C GLN A 54 3.10 3.06 0.14
N ILE A 55 2.01 2.61 -0.47
CA ILE A 55 2.03 1.87 -1.73
C ILE A 55 2.62 2.74 -2.85
N GLU A 56 2.20 3.99 -2.96
CA GLU A 56 2.68 4.94 -3.96
C GLU A 56 4.21 5.12 -3.86
N LYS A 57 4.74 5.40 -2.66
CA LYS A 57 6.19 5.51 -2.42
C LYS A 57 6.96 4.22 -2.72
N ASP A 58 6.36 3.07 -2.48
CA ASP A 58 7.00 1.79 -2.76
C ASP A 58 6.93 1.43 -4.25
N LYS A 59 5.89 1.86 -4.97
CA LYS A 59 5.78 1.74 -6.43
C LYS A 59 6.76 2.68 -7.13
N ASP A 60 6.83 3.94 -6.71
CA ASP A 60 7.75 4.94 -7.24
C ASP A 60 9.20 4.46 -7.16
N TYR A 61 9.62 3.93 -6.00
CA TYR A 61 10.95 3.32 -5.84
C TYR A 61 11.20 2.11 -6.79
N LEU A 62 10.17 1.34 -7.10
CA LEU A 62 10.28 0.21 -8.04
C LEU A 62 10.28 0.69 -9.50
N GLU A 63 9.64 1.81 -9.82
CA GLU A 63 9.63 2.42 -11.15
C GLU A 63 10.91 3.18 -11.47
N ASP A 64 11.51 3.86 -10.48
CA ASP A 64 12.83 4.49 -10.59
C ASP A 64 13.94 3.48 -10.98
N GLU A 65 13.78 2.20 -10.62
CA GLU A 65 14.65 1.12 -11.09
C GLU A 65 14.53 0.90 -12.62
N HIS A 66 13.34 1.08 -13.18
CA HIS A 66 13.07 0.94 -14.61
C HIS A 66 13.36 2.22 -15.41
N GLY A 67 13.26 3.40 -14.79
CA GLY A 67 13.48 4.71 -15.43
C GLY A 67 14.96 5.08 -15.64
N ASN A 68 15.86 4.61 -14.76
CA ASN A 68 17.27 5.02 -14.80
C ASN A 68 18.14 4.26 -15.83
N LYS A 69 17.53 3.55 -16.78
CA LYS A 69 18.22 2.98 -17.96
C LYS A 69 18.21 3.89 -19.18
N LYS A 70 17.54 5.05 -19.15
CA LYS A 70 17.46 5.93 -20.32
C LYS A 70 18.53 7.03 -20.40
N ASN A 71 19.31 7.26 -19.33
CA ASN A 71 20.40 8.23 -19.33
C ASN A 71 21.70 7.59 -18.83
N SER A 72 22.34 6.74 -19.64
CA SER A 72 23.77 6.41 -19.54
C SER A 72 24.29 6.03 -20.91
#